data_AF-A0A7Y0EGG5-F1
#
_entry.id   AF-A0A7Y0EGG5-F1
#
_cell.length_a   1.000
_cell.length_b   1.000
_cell.length_c   1.000
_cell.angle_alpha   90.00
_cell.angle_beta   90.00
_cell.angle_gamma   90.00
#
_symmetry.space_group_name_H-M   'P 1'
#
loop_
_entity.id
_entity.type
_entity.pdbx_description
1 polymer ?
#
loop_
_entity_poly.entity_id
_entity_poly.type
_entity_poly.pdbx_seq_one_letter_code
_entity_poly.pdbx_strand_id
1 'polypeptide(L)'
;MKSKIKVIRDYIIASLAVSMLIVFWVFCIEAFYYHLWSNFKVISSIVAYAFIICLVEIIIRSVLDNKPVVSFAVEYLAVVLLFFLFGIKFNWYPKDSEWFAFIYTIPVYAVGYLLRLVGARRDAEFINKRLEIRKKRIKHHIESNN
;
A
#
# COMPACT_ATOMS: atom_id res chain seq x y z
N MET A 1 21.95 4.54 -13.53
CA MET A 1 21.65 5.31 -12.30
C MET A 1 20.19 5.09 -11.89
N LYS A 2 19.91 4.46 -10.74
CA LYS A 2 18.56 4.46 -10.15
C LYS A 2 18.18 5.93 -9.88
N SER A 3 17.05 6.42 -10.41
CA SER A 3 16.61 7.80 -10.07
C SER A 3 16.48 7.94 -8.56
N LYS A 4 16.98 9.05 -7.99
CA LYS A 4 17.05 9.30 -6.53
C LYS A 4 15.71 9.02 -5.82
N ILE A 5 14.60 9.27 -6.50
CA ILE A 5 13.23 9.04 -6.01
C ILE A 5 12.92 7.55 -5.77
N LYS A 6 13.53 6.58 -6.49
CA LYS A 6 13.33 5.13 -6.20
C LYS A 6 13.91 4.78 -4.87
N VAL A 7 15.13 5.26 -4.67
CA VAL A 7 15.92 4.95 -3.49
C VAL A 7 15.19 5.52 -2.29
N ILE A 8 14.68 6.76 -2.39
CA ILE A 8 13.85 7.38 -1.36
C ILE A 8 12.58 6.56 -1.07
N ARG A 9 11.80 6.19 -2.09
CA ARG A 9 10.56 5.40 -1.89
C ARG A 9 10.84 4.04 -1.25
N ASP A 10 11.80 3.29 -1.79
CA ASP A 10 12.15 1.96 -1.30
C ASP A 10 12.69 2.06 0.15
N TYR A 11 13.41 3.13 0.48
CA TYR A 11 13.89 3.42 1.84
C TYR A 11 12.74 3.80 2.79
N ILE A 12 11.78 4.61 2.35
CA ILE A 12 10.58 4.97 3.13
C ILE A 12 9.76 3.71 3.44
N ILE A 13 9.49 2.86 2.44
CA ILE A 13 8.71 1.63 2.64
C ILE A 13 9.45 0.68 3.58
N ALA A 14 10.76 0.48 3.37
CA ALA A 14 11.57 -0.38 4.25
C ALA A 14 11.61 0.17 5.69
N SER A 15 11.80 1.48 5.85
CA SER A 15 11.75 2.17 7.14
C SER A 15 10.40 1.96 7.84
N LEU A 16 9.28 2.18 7.14
CA LEU A 16 7.94 1.97 7.69
C LEU A 16 7.71 0.52 8.12
N ALA A 17 8.12 -0.44 7.29
CA ALA A 17 8.00 -1.86 7.61
C ALA A 17 8.82 -2.25 8.85
N VAL A 18 10.06 -1.76 8.93
CA VAL A 18 10.93 -1.98 10.10
C VAL A 18 10.33 -1.33 11.36
N SER A 19 9.83 -0.09 11.26
CA SER A 19 9.15 0.58 12.37
C SER A 19 7.90 -0.17 12.84
N MET A 20 7.07 -0.67 11.92
CA MET A 20 5.92 -1.51 12.28
C MET A 20 6.34 -2.80 13.00
N LEU A 21 7.43 -3.42 12.55
CA LEU A 21 7.94 -4.66 13.15
C LEU A 21 8.51 -4.41 14.55
N ILE A 22 9.19 -3.29 14.77
CA ILE A 22 9.68 -2.86 16.09
C ILE A 22 8.49 -2.63 17.03
N VAL A 23 7.50 -1.84 16.60
CA VAL A 23 6.29 -1.59 17.41
C VAL A 23 5.60 -2.90 17.74
N PHE A 24 5.40 -3.78 16.78
CA PHE A 24 4.81 -5.10 17.02
C PHE A 24 5.56 -5.89 18.10
N TRP A 25 6.90 -5.97 18.01
CA TRP A 25 7.71 -6.70 18.99
C TRP A 25 7.72 -6.08 20.39
N VAL A 26 7.79 -4.76 20.49
CA VAL A 26 7.72 -4.06 21.78
C VAL A 26 6.43 -4.42 22.51
N PHE A 27 5.30 -4.39 21.80
CA PHE A 27 4.01 -4.72 22.38
C PHE A 27 3.79 -6.23 22.59
N CYS A 28 4.45 -7.10 21.82
CA CYS A 28 4.56 -8.52 22.16
C CYS A 28 5.23 -8.70 23.53
N ILE A 29 6.40 -8.08 23.73
CA ILE A 29 7.16 -8.16 24.97
C ILE A 29 6.33 -7.62 26.14
N GLU A 30 5.66 -6.47 25.97
CA GLU A 30 4.78 -5.93 27.00
C GLU A 30 3.62 -6.88 27.37
N ALA A 31 3.04 -7.56 26.39
CA ALA A 31 1.97 -8.52 26.64
C ALA A 31 2.45 -9.72 27.46
N PHE A 32 3.61 -10.28 27.12
CA PHE A 32 4.16 -11.45 27.79
C PHE A 32 4.70 -11.12 29.20
N TYR A 33 5.41 -10.00 29.36
CA TYR A 33 6.03 -9.65 30.63
C TYR A 33 5.08 -8.93 31.59
N TYR A 34 4.31 -7.95 31.12
CA TYR A 34 3.42 -7.15 31.98
C TYR A 34 1.96 -7.61 31.95
N HIS A 35 1.65 -8.70 31.22
CA HIS A 35 0.29 -9.24 31.08
C HIS A 35 -0.71 -8.22 30.50
N LEU A 36 -0.22 -7.22 29.76
CA LEU A 36 -1.02 -6.16 29.13
C LEU A 36 -1.62 -6.62 27.79
N TRP A 37 -2.40 -7.71 27.82
CA TRP A 37 -3.00 -8.34 26.64
C TRP A 37 -3.96 -7.44 25.85
N SER A 38 -4.52 -6.41 26.50
CA SER A 38 -5.42 -5.45 25.85
C SER A 38 -4.73 -4.69 24.71
N ASN A 39 -3.53 -4.13 24.98
CA ASN A 39 -2.78 -3.35 24.00
C ASN A 39 -2.31 -4.22 22.84
N PHE A 40 -1.88 -5.43 23.14
CA PHE A 40 -1.46 -6.41 22.13
C PHE A 40 -2.60 -6.84 21.21
N LYS A 41 -3.82 -7.01 21.75
CA LYS A 41 -5.01 -7.31 20.94
C LYS A 41 -5.30 -6.20 19.93
N VAL A 42 -5.13 -4.93 20.31
CA VAL A 42 -5.33 -3.80 19.40
C VAL A 42 -4.28 -3.82 18.29
N ILE A 43 -3.01 -4.00 18.64
CA ILE A 43 -1.93 -3.96 17.64
C ILE A 43 -1.97 -5.16 16.69
N SER A 44 -2.19 -6.36 17.21
CA SER A 44 -2.38 -7.55 16.38
C SER A 44 -3.56 -7.39 15.42
N SER A 45 -4.64 -6.71 15.83
CA SER A 45 -5.77 -6.41 14.95
C SER A 45 -5.43 -5.43 13.82
N ILE A 46 -4.59 -4.42 14.09
CA ILE A 46 -4.10 -3.47 13.07
C ILE A 46 -3.21 -4.20 12.05
N VAL A 47 -2.33 -5.09 12.51
CA VAL A 47 -1.50 -5.92 11.62
C VAL A 47 -2.35 -6.83 10.75
N ALA A 48 -3.34 -7.52 11.35
CA ALA A 48 -4.28 -8.36 10.60
C ALA A 48 -5.08 -7.57 9.56
N TYR A 49 -5.56 -6.38 9.93
CA TYR A 49 -6.23 -5.45 9.02
C TYR A 49 -5.34 -5.05 7.84
N ALA A 50 -4.09 -4.65 8.10
CA ALA A 50 -3.14 -4.28 7.05
C ALA A 50 -2.88 -5.46 6.09
N PHE A 51 -2.74 -6.67 6.61
CA PHE A 51 -2.58 -7.88 5.81
C PHE A 51 -3.81 -8.15 4.92
N ILE A 52 -5.02 -8.05 5.48
CA ILE A 52 -6.27 -8.28 4.73
C ILE A 52 -6.47 -7.23 3.64
N ILE A 53 -6.17 -5.96 3.90
CA ILE A 53 -6.22 -4.92 2.87
C ILE A 53 -5.28 -5.26 1.72
N CYS A 54 -4.05 -5.68 2.00
CA CYS A 54 -3.12 -6.08 0.94
C CYS A 54 -3.69 -7.21 0.08
N LEU A 55 -4.33 -8.22 0.69
CA LEU A 55 -4.98 -9.30 -0.06
C LEU A 55 -6.14 -8.78 -0.92
N VAL A 56 -6.97 -7.90 -0.35
CA VAL A 56 -8.12 -7.33 -1.06
C VAL A 56 -7.67 -6.44 -2.21
N GLU A 57 -6.62 -5.63 -2.04
CA GLU A 57 -6.03 -4.85 -3.14
C GLU A 57 -5.52 -5.74 -4.27
N ILE A 58 -4.85 -6.86 -3.95
CA ILE A 58 -4.38 -7.83 -4.96
C ILE A 58 -5.57 -8.40 -5.73
N ILE A 59 -6.64 -8.80 -5.04
CA ILE A 59 -7.84 -9.36 -5.66
C ILE A 59 -8.53 -8.32 -6.55
N ILE A 60 -8.74 -7.09 -6.06
CA ILE A 60 -9.40 -6.03 -6.82
C ILE A 60 -8.62 -5.72 -8.09
N ARG A 61 -7.29 -5.63 -8.00
CA ARG A 61 -6.44 -5.41 -9.19
C ARG A 61 -6.50 -6.56 -10.17
N SER A 62 -6.48 -7.79 -9.67
CA SER A 62 -6.58 -8.98 -10.52
C SER A 62 -7.91 -9.07 -11.27
N VAL A 63 -9.01 -8.56 -10.69
CA VAL A 63 -10.36 -8.67 -11.29
C VAL A 63 -10.73 -7.43 -12.12
N LEU A 64 -10.28 -6.23 -11.72
CA LEU A 64 -10.65 -4.95 -12.34
C LEU A 64 -9.53 -4.30 -13.17
N ASP A 65 -8.53 -5.08 -13.61
CA ASP A 65 -7.34 -4.57 -14.33
C ASP A 65 -7.70 -3.71 -15.56
N ASN A 66 -8.80 -4.03 -16.24
CA ASN A 66 -9.27 -3.32 -17.44
C ASN A 66 -10.03 -2.00 -17.16
N LYS A 67 -10.36 -1.70 -15.90
CA LYS A 67 -11.18 -0.52 -15.52
C LYS A 67 -10.53 0.23 -14.34
N PRO A 68 -9.45 1.00 -14.58
CA PRO A 68 -8.64 1.60 -13.51
C PRO A 68 -9.45 2.53 -12.60
N VAL A 69 -10.34 3.37 -13.14
CA VAL A 69 -11.17 4.29 -12.34
C VAL A 69 -12.11 3.54 -11.39
N VAL A 70 -12.72 2.46 -11.86
CA VAL A 70 -13.61 1.62 -11.05
C VAL A 70 -12.81 0.86 -10.00
N SER A 71 -11.63 0.36 -10.37
CA SER A 71 -10.69 -0.29 -9.44
C SER A 71 -10.34 0.61 -8.26
N PHE A 72 -10.00 1.88 -8.50
CA PHE A 72 -9.72 2.84 -7.42
C PHE A 72 -10.93 3.09 -6.50
N ALA A 73 -12.12 3.27 -7.07
CA ALA A 73 -13.33 3.48 -6.28
C ALA A 73 -13.66 2.27 -5.38
N VAL A 74 -13.52 1.06 -5.93
CA VAL A 74 -13.75 -0.20 -5.21
C VAL A 74 -12.68 -0.44 -4.14
N GLU A 75 -11.40 -0.16 -4.43
CA GLU A 75 -10.32 -0.22 -3.43
C GLU A 75 -10.60 0.71 -2.25
N TYR A 76 -10.93 1.98 -2.51
CA TYR A 76 -11.25 2.93 -1.44
C TYR A 76 -12.43 2.44 -0.59
N LEU A 77 -13.51 2.02 -1.25
CA LEU A 77 -14.72 1.55 -0.57
C LEU A 77 -14.44 0.29 0.28
N ALA A 78 -13.61 -0.62 -0.23
CA ALA A 78 -13.16 -1.79 0.52
C ALA A 78 -12.32 -1.41 1.75
N VAL A 79 -11.37 -0.48 1.63
CA VAL A 79 -10.57 0.02 2.76
C VAL A 79 -11.47 0.62 3.83
N VAL A 80 -12.42 1.47 3.45
CA VAL A 80 -13.36 2.11 4.38
C VAL A 80 -14.23 1.07 5.09
N LEU A 81 -14.83 0.14 4.35
CA LEU A 81 -15.68 -0.91 4.93
C LEU A 81 -14.89 -1.83 5.86
N LEU A 82 -13.68 -2.23 5.47
CA LEU A 82 -12.82 -3.06 6.32
C LEU A 82 -12.40 -2.31 7.59
N PHE A 83 -12.04 -1.02 7.47
CA PHE A 83 -11.68 -0.20 8.65
C PHE A 83 -12.86 -0.08 9.62
N PHE A 84 -14.07 0.07 9.07
CA PHE A 84 -15.29 0.10 9.86
C PHE A 84 -15.56 -1.24 10.56
N LEU A 85 -15.51 -2.35 9.82
CA LEU A 85 -15.74 -3.69 10.36
C LEU A 85 -14.71 -4.08 11.44
N PHE A 86 -13.42 -3.80 11.19
CA PHE A 86 -12.36 -4.05 12.16
C PHE A 86 -12.47 -3.13 13.36
N GLY A 87 -12.74 -1.85 13.15
CA GLY A 87 -12.87 -0.89 14.24
C GLY A 87 -13.99 -1.23 15.22
N ILE A 88 -15.14 -1.70 14.72
CA ILE A 88 -16.23 -2.22 15.58
C ILE A 88 -15.82 -3.52 16.28
N LYS A 89 -15.24 -4.48 15.53
CA LYS A 89 -14.90 -5.80 16.09
C LYS A 89 -13.83 -5.73 17.19
N PHE A 90 -12.90 -4.79 17.06
CA PHE A 90 -11.74 -4.64 17.93
C PHE A 90 -11.80 -3.39 18.83
N ASN A 91 -12.91 -2.65 18.83
CA ASN A 91 -13.13 -1.42 19.60
C ASN A 91 -12.04 -0.36 19.39
N TRP A 92 -11.71 -0.05 18.14
CA TRP A 92 -10.69 0.97 17.82
C TRP A 92 -11.13 2.39 18.14
N TYR A 93 -12.44 2.63 18.24
CA TYR A 93 -13.02 3.92 18.56
C TYR A 93 -14.17 3.74 19.56
N PRO A 94 -14.52 4.81 20.31
CA PRO A 94 -15.68 4.81 21.18
C PRO A 94 -16.96 4.50 20.40
N LYS A 95 -17.93 3.88 21.08
CA LYS A 95 -19.29 3.73 20.55
C LYS A 95 -19.88 5.10 20.18
N ASP A 96 -20.69 5.13 19.14
CA ASP A 96 -21.33 6.33 18.56
C ASP A 96 -20.37 7.28 17.80
N SER A 97 -19.08 6.96 17.78
CA SER A 97 -18.03 7.70 17.03
C SER A 97 -17.59 6.98 15.76
N GLU A 98 -18.32 5.96 15.31
CA GLU A 98 -17.89 5.09 14.21
C GLU A 98 -17.81 5.83 12.87
N TRP A 99 -18.56 6.93 12.72
CA TRP A 99 -18.54 7.81 11.55
C TRP A 99 -17.18 8.50 11.32
N PHE A 100 -16.33 8.64 12.35
CA PHE A 100 -14.98 9.18 12.16
C PHE A 100 -14.08 8.26 11.32
N ALA A 101 -14.44 6.97 11.17
CA ALA A 101 -13.75 6.05 10.28
C ALA A 101 -13.56 6.63 8.87
N PHE A 102 -14.61 7.24 8.31
CA PHE A 102 -14.57 7.85 6.97
C PHE A 102 -13.56 8.99 6.89
N ILE A 103 -13.45 9.80 7.95
CA ILE A 103 -12.54 10.94 8.01
C ILE A 103 -11.10 10.46 8.14
N TYR A 104 -10.83 9.47 8.99
CA TYR A 104 -9.48 8.96 9.22
C TYR A 104 -8.91 8.20 8.02
N THR A 105 -9.76 7.54 7.22
CA THR A 105 -9.30 6.78 6.05
C THR A 105 -8.86 7.67 4.89
N ILE A 106 -9.40 8.88 4.76
CA ILE A 106 -9.08 9.81 3.65
C ILE A 106 -7.59 10.15 3.56
N PRO A 107 -6.93 10.69 4.61
CA PRO A 107 -5.52 11.06 4.52
C PRO A 107 -4.61 9.86 4.32
N VAL A 108 -4.92 8.72 4.93
CA VAL A 108 -4.15 7.47 4.77
C VAL A 108 -4.23 6.99 3.32
N TYR A 109 -5.44 6.97 2.74
CA TYR A 109 -5.63 6.55 1.37
C TYR A 109 -5.01 7.54 0.37
N ALA A 110 -5.11 8.85 0.63
CA ALA A 110 -4.48 9.89 -0.19
C ALA A 110 -2.95 9.72 -0.25
N VAL A 111 -2.31 9.50 0.89
CA VAL A 111 -0.86 9.24 0.96
C VAL A 111 -0.50 7.94 0.23
N GLY A 112 -1.25 6.87 0.46
CA GLY A 112 -1.04 5.59 -0.24
C GLY A 112 -1.17 5.70 -1.77
N TYR A 113 -2.17 6.45 -2.23
CA TYR A 113 -2.40 6.73 -3.64
C TYR A 113 -1.24 7.54 -4.25
N LEU A 114 -0.77 8.59 -3.56
CA LEU A 114 0.38 9.39 -4.03
C LEU A 114 1.63 8.53 -4.19
N LEU A 115 1.92 7.66 -3.22
CA LEU A 115 3.06 6.73 -3.30
C LEU A 115 2.95 5.76 -4.49
N ARG A 116 1.74 5.27 -4.77
CA ARG A 116 1.45 4.41 -5.93
C ARG A 116 1.59 5.16 -7.26
N LEU A 117 1.09 6.38 -7.35
CA LEU A 117 1.15 7.19 -8.58
C LEU A 117 2.60 7.51 -8.98
N VAL A 118 3.44 7.82 -7.99
CA VAL A 118 4.88 8.01 -8.18
C VAL A 118 5.55 6.71 -8.67
N GLY A 119 5.10 5.55 -8.17
CA GLY A 119 5.53 4.25 -8.67
C GLY A 119 5.15 4.02 -10.14
N ALA A 120 3.87 4.18 -10.47
CA ALA A 120 3.33 3.90 -11.80
C ALA A 120 3.94 4.78 -12.91
N ARG A 121 4.10 6.09 -12.67
CA ARG A 121 4.76 7.00 -13.65
C ARG A 121 6.15 6.52 -14.03
N ARG A 122 6.89 5.97 -13.07
CA ARG A 122 8.26 5.52 -13.27
C ARG A 122 8.32 4.20 -14.03
N ASP A 123 7.41 3.28 -13.77
CA ASP A 123 7.34 2.01 -14.50
C ASP A 123 7.01 2.27 -15.97
N ALA A 124 6.12 3.23 -16.24
CA ALA A 124 5.85 3.72 -17.59
C ALA A 124 7.10 4.35 -18.26
N GLU A 125 7.85 5.20 -17.56
CA GLU A 125 9.12 5.75 -18.08
C GLU A 125 10.16 4.66 -18.37
N PHE A 126 10.23 3.63 -17.54
CA PHE A 126 11.16 2.52 -17.72
C PHE A 126 10.81 1.68 -18.94
N ILE A 127 9.51 1.40 -19.13
CA ILE A 127 8.99 0.70 -20.32
C ILE A 127 9.27 1.52 -21.57
N ASN A 128 8.96 2.83 -21.56
CA ASN A 128 9.20 3.72 -22.70
C ASN A 128 10.68 3.80 -23.08
N LYS A 129 11.60 3.91 -22.11
CA LYS A 129 13.04 3.88 -22.37
C LYS A 129 13.49 2.57 -23.01
N ARG A 130 12.98 1.42 -22.55
CA ARG A 130 13.31 0.12 -23.16
C ARG A 130 12.75 -0.01 -24.58
N LEU A 131 11.55 0.48 -24.83
CA LEU A 131 10.95 0.50 -26.17
C LEU A 131 11.74 1.39 -27.13
N GLU A 132 12.20 2.54 -26.68
CA GLU A 132 13.02 3.46 -27.49
C GLU A 132 14.37 2.84 -27.87
N ILE A 133 15.04 2.16 -26.93
CA ILE A 133 16.30 1.44 -27.19
C ILE A 133 16.08 0.30 -28.19
N ARG A 134 14.96 -0.42 -28.10
CA ARG A 134 14.61 -1.47 -29.08
C ARG A 134 14.36 -0.87 -30.46
N LYS A 135 13.62 0.23 -30.57
CA LYS A 135 13.38 0.93 -31.84
C LYS A 135 14.68 1.44 -32.47
N LYS A 136 15.59 2.03 -31.69
CA LYS A 136 16.89 2.49 -32.18
C LYS A 136 17.76 1.35 -32.71
N ARG A 137 17.80 0.20 -32.03
CA ARG A 137 18.52 -1.00 -32.51
C ARG A 137 17.96 -1.54 -33.83
N ILE A 138 16.63 -1.61 -33.96
CA ILE A 138 15.98 -2.07 -35.19
C ILE A 138 16.30 -1.12 -36.35
N LYS A 139 16.19 0.20 -36.14
CA LYS A 139 16.51 1.20 -37.15
C LYS A 139 17.96 1.10 -37.64
N HIS A 140 18.91 0.94 -36.71
CA HIS A 140 20.34 0.83 -37.04
C HIS A 140 20.68 -0.46 -37.80
N HIS A 141 19.90 -1.53 -37.61
CA HIS A 141 20.08 -2.80 -38.34
C HIS A 141 19.50 -2.75 -39.75
N ILE A 142 18.43 -1.98 -39.97
CA ILE A 142 17.85 -1.75 -41.30
C ILE A 142 18.76 -0.83 -42.12
N GLU A 143 19.33 0.21 -41.51
CA GLU A 143 20.28 1.12 -42.17
C GLU A 143 21.65 0.47 -42.46
N SER A 144 22.04 -0.60 -41.76
CA SER A 144 23.29 -1.32 -42.07
C SER A 144 23.14 -2.43 -43.12
N ASN A 145 21.91 -2.76 -43.52
CA ASN A 145 21.60 -3.81 -44.50
C ASN A 145 21.14 -3.24 -45.86
N ASN A 146 21.05 -1.92 -46.00
CA ASN A 146 20.86 -1.18 -47.25
C ASN A 146 22.15 -0.46 -47.61
#